data_AF-A0A497XE33-F1
#
_entry.id   AF-A0A497XE33-F1
#
_cell.length_a   1.000
_cell.length_b   1.000
_cell.length_c   1.000
_cell.angle_alpha   90.00
_cell.angle_beta   90.00
_cell.angle_gamma   90.00
#
_symmetry.space_group_name_H-M   'P 1'
#
loop_
_entity.id
_entity.type
_entity.pdbx_description
1 polymer ?
#
loop_
_entity_poly.entity_id
_entity_poly.type
_entity_poly.pdbx_seq_one_letter_code
_entity_poly.pdbx_strand_id
1 'polypeptide(L)'
;MRLDIFKTLWGHQGSYAEAAAQAHEAGFAGLEATLPAEPAKQRELAASLRDAGLDYIGEVYTGGWYVPDRRAPPERHLADIAAALAAADELAPRFVTAIAGCDAWPLDTSLCFFEDALRLAEKSGHALVFETHRSRTLFNPWVAVEVLRRLPELRLTADFSHWFVVCERALDDEPDAMDFIASRVHHIHARVGYDQGPQVPHPAAPEYARWLEAHQRLWQSIWQSQRSRGYATTTLTPEFGPDGYLHEHPYTREPVADLWEINRWMGNTEREHFARWQGA
;
A
#
# COMPACT_ATOMS: atom_id res chain seq x y z
N MET A 1 -12.58 -8.19 -14.93
CA MET A 1 -12.17 -7.70 -13.60
C MET A 1 -12.43 -6.20 -13.55
N ARG A 2 -12.75 -5.57 -12.43
CA ARG A 2 -12.84 -4.11 -12.29
C ARG A 2 -11.61 -3.55 -11.56
N LEU A 3 -11.30 -2.27 -11.76
CA LEU A 3 -10.29 -1.55 -10.98
C LEU A 3 -11.00 -0.55 -10.06
N ASP A 4 -10.87 -0.76 -8.75
CA ASP A 4 -11.36 0.17 -7.74
C ASP A 4 -10.16 0.96 -7.22
N ILE A 5 -10.18 2.27 -7.41
CA ILE A 5 -9.08 3.18 -7.02
C ILE A 5 -9.45 3.85 -5.70
N PHE A 6 -8.52 3.93 -4.75
CA PHE A 6 -8.72 4.57 -3.45
C PHE A 6 -7.84 5.80 -3.31
N LYS A 7 -8.36 6.84 -2.66
CA LYS A 7 -7.59 8.03 -2.31
C LYS A 7 -6.84 7.76 -1.00
N THR A 8 -5.52 7.86 -1.02
CA THR A 8 -4.75 7.90 0.23
C THR A 8 -5.08 9.17 1.03
N LEU A 9 -5.20 9.01 2.35
CA LEU A 9 -5.24 10.11 3.32
C LEU A 9 -3.85 10.48 3.84
N TRP A 10 -2.80 9.76 3.47
CA TRP A 10 -1.44 10.16 3.82
C TRP A 10 -1.06 11.46 3.10
N GLY A 11 -0.72 12.49 3.88
CA GLY A 11 -0.45 13.84 3.39
C GLY A 11 -1.69 14.72 3.16
N HIS A 12 -2.90 14.20 3.30
CA HIS A 12 -4.12 15.01 3.26
C HIS A 12 -4.24 15.89 4.51
N GLN A 13 -4.38 17.20 4.34
CA GLN A 13 -4.46 18.16 5.46
C GLN A 13 -5.90 18.60 5.79
N GLY A 14 -6.88 18.21 4.99
CA GLY A 14 -8.29 18.57 5.18
C GLY A 14 -9.05 17.59 6.08
N SER A 15 -10.35 17.83 6.21
CA SER A 15 -11.32 16.94 6.84
C SER A 15 -11.57 15.66 6.03
N TYR A 16 -12.17 14.65 6.68
CA TYR A 16 -12.62 13.43 5.99
C TYR A 16 -13.70 13.72 4.94
N ALA A 17 -14.55 14.72 5.17
CA ALA A 17 -15.56 15.14 4.19
C ALA A 17 -14.92 15.74 2.93
N GLU A 18 -13.87 16.56 3.08
CA GLU A 18 -13.11 17.08 1.94
C GLU A 18 -12.36 15.97 1.20
N ALA A 19 -11.79 14.99 1.92
CA ALA A 19 -11.17 13.83 1.29
C ALA A 19 -12.19 13.00 0.49
N ALA A 20 -13.38 12.77 1.05
CA ALA A 20 -14.47 12.06 0.39
C ALA A 20 -14.95 12.81 -0.86
N ALA A 21 -15.10 14.14 -0.79
CA ALA A 21 -15.45 14.96 -1.94
C ALA A 21 -14.40 14.86 -3.06
N GLN A 22 -13.11 14.96 -2.71
CA GLN A 22 -12.00 14.79 -3.67
C GLN A 22 -11.99 13.40 -4.32
N ALA A 23 -12.22 12.33 -3.53
CA ALA A 23 -12.31 10.97 -4.05
C ALA A 23 -13.50 10.81 -5.01
N HIS A 24 -14.66 11.36 -4.64
CA HIS A 24 -15.85 11.34 -5.49
C HIS A 24 -15.63 12.09 -6.82
N GLU A 25 -15.06 13.29 -6.76
CA GLU A 25 -14.73 14.10 -7.96
C GLU A 25 -13.76 13.37 -8.89
N ALA A 26 -12.78 12.65 -8.34
CA ALA A 26 -11.83 11.84 -9.11
C ALA A 26 -12.42 10.49 -9.60
N GLY A 27 -13.66 10.17 -9.25
CA GLY A 27 -14.30 8.89 -9.55
C GLY A 27 -13.61 7.69 -8.87
N PHE A 28 -13.01 7.93 -7.69
CA PHE A 28 -12.38 6.89 -6.87
C PHE A 28 -13.47 6.14 -6.07
N ALA A 29 -13.24 4.86 -5.82
CA ALA A 29 -14.17 3.96 -5.15
C ALA A 29 -14.19 4.14 -3.63
N GLY A 30 -13.12 4.70 -3.06
CA GLY A 30 -12.99 4.79 -1.61
C GLY A 30 -11.83 5.62 -1.11
N LEU A 31 -11.64 5.56 0.21
CA LEU A 31 -10.51 6.15 0.92
C LEU A 31 -9.62 5.05 1.50
N GLU A 32 -8.32 5.30 1.55
CA GLU A 32 -7.36 4.48 2.28
C GLU A 32 -6.70 5.34 3.35
N ALA A 33 -6.74 4.86 4.60
CA ALA A 33 -6.26 5.64 5.74
C ALA A 33 -5.91 4.75 6.92
N THR A 34 -5.02 5.25 7.76
CA THR A 34 -4.80 4.71 9.10
C THR A 34 -6.12 4.57 9.87
N LEU A 35 -6.28 3.45 10.57
CA LEU A 35 -7.40 3.24 11.48
C LEU A 35 -7.26 4.20 12.67
N PRO A 36 -8.16 5.20 12.85
CA PRO A 36 -8.01 6.15 13.93
C PRO A 36 -8.16 5.46 15.28
N ALA A 37 -7.27 5.76 16.23
CA ALA A 37 -7.36 5.22 17.59
C ALA A 37 -8.52 5.82 18.41
N GLU A 38 -8.92 7.05 18.07
CA GLU A 38 -9.96 7.78 18.79
C GLU A 38 -11.36 7.45 18.28
N PRO A 39 -12.30 7.00 19.15
CA PRO A 39 -13.67 6.67 18.73
C PRO A 39 -14.44 7.82 18.07
N ALA A 40 -14.11 9.07 18.43
CA ALA A 40 -14.70 10.25 17.78
C ALA A 40 -14.28 10.35 16.31
N LYS A 41 -12.99 10.11 16.02
CA LYS A 41 -12.44 10.13 14.66
C LYS A 41 -12.91 8.95 13.83
N GLN A 42 -13.05 7.76 14.44
CA GLN A 42 -13.68 6.60 13.79
C GLN A 42 -15.10 6.93 13.31
N ARG A 43 -15.94 7.51 14.19
CA ARG A 43 -17.30 7.91 13.80
C ARG A 43 -17.34 9.00 12.73
N GLU A 44 -16.43 9.97 12.79
CA GLU A 44 -16.30 11.04 11.79
C GLU A 44 -15.96 10.47 10.40
N LEU A 45 -14.98 9.57 10.34
CA LEU A 45 -14.59 8.88 9.11
C LEU A 45 -15.73 7.99 8.60
N ALA A 46 -16.35 7.19 9.48
CA ALA A 46 -17.47 6.32 9.12
C ALA A 46 -18.67 7.11 8.57
N ALA A 47 -18.98 8.28 9.13
CA ALA A 47 -20.01 9.15 8.62
C ALA A 47 -19.66 9.69 7.22
N SER A 48 -18.43 10.19 7.05
CA SER A 48 -17.97 10.73 5.77
C SER A 48 -17.99 9.68 4.65
N LEU A 49 -17.60 8.43 4.94
CA LEU A 49 -17.66 7.31 4.01
C LEU A 49 -19.10 6.96 3.63
N ARG A 50 -19.99 6.84 4.62
CA ARG A 50 -21.41 6.52 4.37
C ARG A 50 -22.12 7.61 3.57
N ASP A 51 -21.92 8.88 3.93
CA ASP A 51 -22.57 10.02 3.28
C ASP A 51 -22.13 10.15 1.81
N ALA A 52 -20.87 9.82 1.52
CA ALA A 52 -20.32 9.84 0.16
C ALA A 52 -20.51 8.52 -0.62
N GLY A 53 -20.97 7.45 0.03
CA GLY A 53 -21.09 6.11 -0.57
C GLY A 53 -19.74 5.51 -0.98
N LEU A 54 -18.69 5.77 -0.20
CA LEU A 54 -17.31 5.36 -0.47
C LEU A 54 -16.91 4.12 0.35
N ASP A 55 -16.14 3.23 -0.26
CA ASP A 55 -15.49 2.11 0.42
C ASP A 55 -14.28 2.58 1.25
N TYR A 56 -13.77 1.70 2.12
CA TYR A 56 -12.60 1.97 2.97
C TYR A 56 -11.58 0.83 2.96
N ILE A 57 -10.31 1.19 2.88
CA ILE A 57 -9.17 0.31 3.18
C ILE A 57 -8.50 0.87 4.43
N GLY A 58 -8.37 0.02 5.46
CA GLY A 58 -7.71 0.40 6.70
C GLY A 58 -6.21 0.18 6.62
N GLU A 59 -5.43 1.08 7.22
CA GLU A 59 -3.98 0.93 7.34
C GLU A 59 -3.55 0.86 8.81
N VAL A 60 -2.50 0.09 9.09
CA VAL A 60 -1.84 0.03 10.39
C VAL A 60 -0.32 -0.02 10.27
N TYR A 61 0.38 0.80 11.07
CA TYR A 61 1.81 0.64 11.33
C TYR A 61 2.03 -0.06 12.65
N THR A 62 3.10 -0.85 12.73
CA THR A 62 3.41 -1.62 13.93
C THR A 62 4.80 -1.29 14.47
N GLY A 63 4.95 -1.33 15.79
CA GLY A 63 6.22 -1.06 16.46
C GLY A 63 6.70 0.39 16.35
N GLY A 64 5.79 1.34 16.13
CA GLY A 64 6.12 2.76 15.96
C GLY A 64 5.35 3.38 14.79
N TRP A 65 6.06 4.11 13.94
CA TRP A 65 5.52 4.78 12.74
C TRP A 65 5.99 4.06 11.47
N TYR A 66 6.14 4.73 10.33
CA TYR A 66 6.66 4.13 9.07
C TYR A 66 7.95 3.33 9.28
N VAL A 67 8.92 3.89 10.00
CA VAL A 67 10.11 3.18 10.47
C VAL A 67 9.84 2.66 11.88
N PRO A 68 9.96 1.33 12.12
CA PRO A 68 9.74 0.79 13.45
C PRO A 68 10.84 1.21 14.41
N ASP A 69 10.51 1.26 15.70
CA ASP A 69 11.53 1.17 16.74
C ASP A 69 12.22 -0.20 16.60
N ARG A 70 13.50 -0.14 16.24
CA ARG A 70 14.40 -1.28 16.08
C ARG A 70 14.42 -2.24 17.29
N ARG A 71 14.07 -1.74 18.47
CA ARG A 71 14.07 -2.49 19.73
C ARG A 71 12.68 -2.98 20.13
N ALA A 72 11.63 -2.60 19.41
CA ALA A 72 10.29 -3.12 19.67
C ALA A 72 10.27 -4.64 19.41
N PRO A 73 9.81 -5.44 20.38
CA PRO A 73 9.75 -6.88 20.21
C PRO A 73 8.48 -7.27 19.41
N PRO A 74 8.40 -8.46 18.80
CA PRO A 74 7.26 -8.89 18.00
C PRO A 74 5.90 -8.74 18.69
N GLU A 75 5.83 -8.94 20.01
CA GLU A 75 4.61 -8.81 20.81
C GLU A 75 4.05 -7.39 20.78
N ARG A 76 4.92 -6.37 20.71
CA ARG A 76 4.49 -4.97 20.55
C ARG A 76 3.83 -4.78 19.20
N HIS A 77 4.42 -5.31 18.13
CA HIS A 77 3.85 -5.19 16.79
C HIS A 77 2.50 -5.93 16.68
N LEU A 78 2.38 -7.10 17.31
CA LEU A 78 1.13 -7.87 17.37
C LEU A 78 0.05 -7.13 18.17
N ALA A 79 0.41 -6.43 19.24
CA ALA A 79 -0.53 -5.60 20.00
C ALA A 79 -1.09 -4.43 19.16
N ASP A 80 -0.25 -3.80 18.33
CA ASP A 80 -0.68 -2.74 17.41
C ASP A 80 -1.67 -3.30 16.36
N ILE A 81 -1.40 -4.50 15.80
CA ILE A 81 -2.33 -5.20 14.89
C ILE A 81 -3.64 -5.52 15.59
N ALA A 82 -3.59 -6.08 16.81
CA ALA A 82 -4.81 -6.44 17.55
C ALA A 82 -5.69 -5.21 17.85
N ALA A 83 -5.09 -4.07 18.21
CA ALA A 83 -5.79 -2.82 18.41
C ALA A 83 -6.44 -2.30 17.12
N ALA A 84 -5.73 -2.37 16.00
CA ALA A 84 -6.25 -1.96 14.70
C ALA A 84 -7.42 -2.85 14.25
N LEU A 85 -7.30 -4.17 14.38
CA LEU A 85 -8.38 -5.11 14.03
C LEU A 85 -9.63 -4.91 14.90
N ALA A 86 -9.48 -4.53 16.17
CA ALA A 86 -10.61 -4.16 17.02
C ALA A 86 -11.28 -2.84 16.58
N ALA A 87 -10.49 -1.86 16.10
CA ALA A 87 -11.03 -0.61 15.56
C ALA A 87 -11.72 -0.80 14.19
N ALA A 88 -11.33 -1.83 13.43
CA ALA A 88 -11.89 -2.13 12.12
C ALA A 88 -13.38 -2.53 12.18
N ASP A 89 -13.88 -3.01 13.32
CA ASP A 89 -15.30 -3.37 13.48
C ASP A 89 -16.26 -2.20 13.22
N GLU A 90 -15.89 -0.98 13.63
CA GLU A 90 -16.73 0.22 13.45
C GLU A 90 -16.70 0.74 12.01
N LEU A 91 -15.55 0.61 11.34
CA LEU A 91 -15.31 1.18 10.01
C LEU A 91 -15.59 0.19 8.87
N ALA A 92 -15.70 -1.11 9.18
CA ALA A 92 -15.93 -2.20 8.23
C ALA A 92 -15.08 -2.08 6.94
N PRO A 93 -13.74 -1.97 7.05
CA PRO A 93 -12.89 -1.87 5.87
C PRO A 93 -13.00 -3.13 5.02
N ARG A 94 -12.72 -3.01 3.72
CA ARG A 94 -12.63 -4.17 2.82
C ARG A 94 -11.55 -5.15 3.27
N PHE A 95 -10.45 -4.61 3.76
CA PHE A 95 -9.32 -5.29 4.40
C PHE A 95 -8.46 -4.25 5.11
N VAL A 96 -7.52 -4.73 5.93
CA VAL A 96 -6.50 -3.92 6.59
C VAL A 96 -5.14 -4.21 5.96
N THR A 97 -4.46 -3.19 5.46
CA THR A 97 -3.04 -3.26 5.06
C THR A 97 -2.15 -2.92 6.25
N ALA A 98 -1.06 -3.68 6.41
CA ALA A 98 -0.17 -3.55 7.55
C ALA A 98 1.29 -3.33 7.11
N ILE A 99 1.84 -2.19 7.51
CA ILE A 99 3.27 -1.89 7.43
C ILE A 99 3.92 -2.47 8.69
N ALA A 100 4.38 -3.71 8.56
CA ALA A 100 4.66 -4.54 9.73
C ALA A 100 5.95 -5.36 9.70
N GLY A 101 6.39 -5.73 10.91
CA GLY A 101 7.67 -6.36 11.16
C GLY A 101 8.83 -5.37 11.17
N CYS A 102 10.05 -5.93 11.18
CA CYS A 102 11.31 -5.20 11.17
C CYS A 102 12.28 -5.91 10.22
N ASP A 103 13.06 -5.15 9.45
CA ASP A 103 14.09 -5.65 8.54
C ASP A 103 15.25 -6.35 9.25
N ALA A 104 15.47 -6.02 10.53
CA ALA A 104 16.58 -6.52 11.31
C ALA A 104 16.27 -7.74 12.17
N TRP A 105 15.04 -8.26 12.11
CA TRP A 105 14.70 -9.50 12.78
C TRP A 105 15.33 -10.69 12.04
N PRO A 106 15.79 -11.72 12.78
CA PRO A 106 16.06 -13.02 12.19
C PRO A 106 14.81 -13.54 11.46
N LEU A 107 15.00 -14.24 10.35
CA LEU A 107 13.89 -14.74 9.53
C LEU A 107 12.89 -15.56 10.36
N ASP A 108 13.35 -16.46 11.22
CA ASP A 108 12.47 -17.28 12.07
C ASP A 108 11.59 -16.43 13.00
N THR A 109 12.12 -15.31 13.52
CA THR A 109 11.33 -14.36 14.31
C THR A 109 10.24 -13.72 13.47
N SER A 110 10.57 -13.31 12.25
CA SER A 110 9.59 -12.76 11.33
C SER A 110 8.52 -13.77 10.90
N LEU A 111 8.89 -15.03 10.69
CA LEU A 111 7.95 -16.11 10.35
C LEU A 111 6.95 -16.31 11.50
N CYS A 112 7.44 -16.45 12.73
CA CYS A 112 6.57 -16.55 13.92
C CYS A 112 5.64 -15.34 14.06
N PHE A 113 6.17 -14.13 13.86
CA PHE A 113 5.37 -12.90 13.90
C PHE A 113 4.22 -12.92 12.89
N PHE A 114 4.50 -13.26 11.63
CA PHE A 114 3.47 -13.29 10.59
C PHE A 114 2.44 -14.41 10.83
N GLU A 115 2.85 -15.58 11.33
CA GLU A 115 1.91 -16.63 11.74
C GLU A 115 0.94 -16.14 12.81
N ASP A 116 1.44 -15.46 13.85
CA ASP A 116 0.62 -14.93 14.93
C ASP A 116 -0.29 -13.79 14.45
N ALA A 117 0.19 -12.93 13.56
CA ALA A 117 -0.61 -11.88 12.95
C ALA A 117 -1.75 -12.45 12.09
N LEU A 118 -1.50 -13.53 11.32
CA LEU A 118 -2.54 -14.23 10.57
C LEU A 118 -3.58 -14.87 11.50
N ARG A 119 -3.17 -15.45 12.64
CA ARG A 119 -4.09 -15.99 13.66
C ARG A 119 -4.94 -14.88 14.30
N LEU A 120 -4.40 -13.67 14.48
CA LEU A 120 -5.17 -12.52 14.97
C LEU A 120 -6.23 -12.08 13.95
N ALA A 121 -5.86 -11.99 12.68
CA ALA A 121 -6.77 -11.65 11.59
C ALA A 121 -7.91 -12.68 11.45
N GLU A 122 -7.59 -13.98 11.50
CA GLU A 122 -8.59 -15.06 11.48
C GLU A 122 -9.59 -14.93 12.64
N LYS A 123 -9.11 -14.62 13.85
CA LYS A 123 -9.96 -14.46 15.03
C LYS A 123 -10.84 -13.21 14.97
N SER A 124 -10.36 -12.12 14.37
CA SER A 124 -11.15 -10.88 14.25
C SER A 124 -12.16 -10.95 13.10
N GLY A 125 -11.95 -11.83 12.12
CA GLY A 125 -12.79 -11.94 10.92
C GLY A 125 -12.47 -10.88 9.86
N HIS A 126 -11.47 -10.02 10.09
CA HIS A 126 -11.00 -9.02 9.13
C HIS A 126 -9.85 -9.58 8.28
N ALA A 127 -9.86 -9.29 6.98
CA ALA A 127 -8.73 -9.61 6.12
C ALA A 127 -7.54 -8.70 6.46
N LEU A 128 -6.37 -9.31 6.67
CA LEU A 128 -5.10 -8.62 6.92
C LEU A 128 -4.11 -8.94 5.80
N VAL A 129 -3.56 -7.91 5.19
CA VAL A 129 -2.54 -8.00 4.13
C VAL A 129 -1.32 -7.15 4.52
N PHE A 130 -0.14 -7.52 4.05
CA PHE A 130 1.11 -6.92 4.51
C PHE A 130 1.82 -6.18 3.41
N GLU A 131 2.25 -4.96 3.70
CA GLU A 131 2.90 -4.12 2.70
C GLU A 131 4.38 -4.48 2.52
N THR A 132 4.82 -4.46 1.26
CA THR A 132 6.23 -4.51 0.89
C THR A 132 6.92 -3.18 1.17
N HIS A 133 7.33 -2.92 2.41
CA HIS A 133 7.91 -1.63 2.80
C HIS A 133 9.38 -1.77 3.22
N ARG A 134 10.23 -0.77 2.89
CA ARG A 134 11.62 -0.74 3.40
C ARG A 134 11.64 -0.65 4.93
N SER A 135 12.70 -1.07 5.61
CA SER A 135 12.75 -1.16 7.10
C SER A 135 11.81 -2.18 7.75
N ARG A 136 10.97 -2.86 6.96
CA ARG A 136 10.09 -3.96 7.38
C ARG A 136 10.66 -5.30 6.95
N THR A 137 10.09 -6.40 7.43
CA THR A 137 10.60 -7.72 7.04
C THR A 137 10.54 -7.95 5.53
N LEU A 138 9.49 -7.46 4.85
CA LEU A 138 9.27 -7.66 3.42
C LEU A 138 9.99 -6.59 2.55
N PHE A 139 11.17 -6.12 2.97
CA PHE A 139 11.87 -4.97 2.36
C PHE A 139 12.54 -5.25 1.01
N ASN A 140 12.66 -6.51 0.58
CA ASN A 140 13.22 -6.87 -0.72
C ASN A 140 12.50 -8.12 -1.29
N PRO A 141 12.55 -8.35 -2.63
CA PRO A 141 11.81 -9.43 -3.27
C PRO A 141 12.27 -10.82 -2.81
N TRP A 142 13.56 -11.03 -2.57
CA TRP A 142 14.10 -12.36 -2.26
C TRP A 142 13.68 -12.84 -0.85
N VAL A 143 13.74 -11.96 0.15
CA VAL A 143 13.23 -12.24 1.51
C VAL A 143 11.72 -12.43 1.47
N ALA A 144 10.99 -11.60 0.71
CA ALA A 144 9.56 -11.77 0.55
C ALA A 144 9.21 -13.14 -0.08
N VAL A 145 9.91 -13.59 -1.11
CA VAL A 145 9.73 -14.93 -1.69
C VAL A 145 9.93 -16.02 -0.64
N GLU A 146 10.97 -15.92 0.19
CA GLU A 146 11.24 -16.90 1.24
C GLU A 146 10.11 -16.96 2.27
N VAL A 147 9.66 -15.80 2.77
CA VAL A 147 8.52 -15.71 3.71
C VAL A 147 7.25 -16.29 3.08
N LEU A 148 6.90 -15.91 1.85
CA LEU A 148 5.68 -16.33 1.15
C LEU A 148 5.66 -17.84 0.81
N ARG A 149 6.83 -18.47 0.66
CA ARG A 149 6.93 -19.92 0.49
C ARG A 149 6.62 -20.67 1.79
N ARG A 150 7.02 -20.09 2.93
CA ARG A 150 6.79 -20.67 4.26
C ARG A 150 5.39 -20.37 4.79
N LEU A 151 4.80 -19.25 4.38
CA LEU A 151 3.46 -18.78 4.77
C LEU A 151 2.59 -18.54 3.53
N PRO A 152 2.09 -19.59 2.86
CA PRO A 152 1.32 -19.47 1.62
C PRO A 152 -0.02 -18.73 1.77
N GLU A 153 -0.52 -18.54 2.98
CA GLU A 153 -1.73 -17.81 3.33
C GLU A 153 -1.49 -16.30 3.34
N LEU A 154 -0.24 -15.87 3.55
CA LEU A 154 0.13 -14.46 3.59
C LEU A 154 -0.18 -13.78 2.25
N ARG A 155 -0.75 -12.58 2.33
CA ARG A 155 -1.15 -11.75 1.20
C ARG A 155 -0.49 -10.41 1.31
N LEU A 156 -0.19 -9.81 0.15
CA LEU A 156 0.58 -8.58 0.08
C LEU A 156 -0.26 -7.38 -0.34
N THR A 157 0.07 -6.23 0.25
CA THR A 157 -0.03 -4.94 -0.42
C THR A 157 1.29 -4.69 -1.13
N ALA A 158 1.26 -4.56 -2.45
CA ALA A 158 2.45 -4.33 -3.25
C ALA A 158 2.71 -2.82 -3.39
N ASP A 159 3.63 -2.31 -2.58
CA ASP A 159 4.35 -1.06 -2.85
C ASP A 159 5.76 -1.42 -3.32
N PHE A 160 5.93 -1.63 -4.63
CA PHE A 160 7.25 -1.98 -5.18
C PHE A 160 8.21 -0.80 -5.26
N SER A 161 7.76 0.43 -5.02
CA SER A 161 8.62 1.61 -5.05
C SER A 161 9.77 1.51 -4.05
N HIS A 162 9.53 0.87 -2.90
CA HIS A 162 10.53 0.58 -1.89
C HIS A 162 11.61 -0.38 -2.37
N TRP A 163 11.23 -1.40 -3.16
CA TRP A 163 12.17 -2.41 -3.63
C TRP A 163 13.08 -1.86 -4.73
N PHE A 164 12.62 -0.93 -5.57
CA PHE A 164 13.45 -0.29 -6.60
C PHE A 164 14.65 0.43 -5.98
N VAL A 165 14.43 1.20 -4.91
CA VAL A 165 15.52 1.89 -4.21
C VAL A 165 16.38 0.93 -3.39
N VAL A 166 15.79 -0.10 -2.75
CA VAL A 166 16.57 -1.10 -1.98
C VAL A 166 17.49 -1.93 -2.89
N CYS A 167 17.05 -2.23 -4.11
CA CYS A 167 17.79 -3.07 -5.06
C CYS A 167 18.65 -2.25 -6.04
N GLU A 168 18.50 -0.92 -6.04
CA GLU A 168 19.11 0.02 -6.98
C GLU A 168 18.85 -0.33 -8.47
N ARG A 169 17.68 -0.92 -8.77
CA ARG A 169 17.34 -1.40 -10.12
C ARG A 169 15.84 -1.55 -10.33
N ALA A 170 15.42 -1.68 -11.59
CA ALA A 170 14.09 -2.16 -11.92
C ALA A 170 13.99 -3.67 -11.65
N LEU A 171 12.81 -4.13 -11.25
CA LEU A 171 12.61 -5.51 -10.80
C LEU A 171 12.07 -6.43 -11.91
N ASP A 172 11.84 -5.91 -13.11
CA ASP A 172 11.37 -6.66 -14.27
C ASP A 172 12.44 -7.59 -14.87
N ASP A 173 13.69 -7.46 -14.43
CA ASP A 173 14.78 -8.43 -14.70
C ASP A 173 14.75 -9.68 -13.80
N GLU A 174 13.84 -9.74 -12.82
CA GLU A 174 13.68 -10.86 -11.86
C GLU A 174 12.31 -11.57 -12.04
N PRO A 175 11.95 -12.06 -13.25
CA PRO A 175 10.60 -12.48 -13.57
C PRO A 175 10.10 -13.64 -12.69
N ASP A 176 10.94 -14.63 -12.39
CA ASP A 176 10.55 -15.76 -11.54
C ASP A 176 10.12 -15.34 -10.13
N ALA A 177 10.85 -14.38 -9.54
CA ALA A 177 10.54 -13.86 -8.21
C ALA A 177 9.30 -12.98 -8.26
N MET A 178 9.22 -12.06 -9.23
CA MET A 178 8.13 -11.11 -9.34
C MET A 178 6.80 -11.77 -9.74
N ASP A 179 6.81 -12.80 -10.59
CA ASP A 179 5.62 -13.59 -10.94
C ASP A 179 5.09 -14.36 -9.73
N PHE A 180 6.00 -14.97 -8.93
CA PHE A 180 5.61 -15.62 -7.68
C PHE A 180 5.03 -14.62 -6.67
N ILE A 181 5.65 -13.45 -6.52
CA ILE A 181 5.15 -12.37 -5.65
C ILE A 181 3.78 -11.90 -6.14
N ALA A 182 3.60 -11.66 -7.44
CA ALA A 182 2.33 -11.28 -8.05
C ALA A 182 1.22 -12.30 -7.78
N SER A 183 1.57 -13.59 -7.65
CA SER A 183 0.65 -14.67 -7.23
C SER A 183 0.09 -14.49 -5.81
N ARG A 184 0.69 -13.62 -4.99
CA ARG A 184 0.37 -13.39 -3.57
C ARG A 184 -0.19 -11.98 -3.29
N VAL A 185 -0.13 -11.06 -4.25
CA VAL A 185 -0.63 -9.69 -4.08
C VAL A 185 -2.16 -9.65 -4.02
N HIS A 186 -2.69 -8.91 -3.04
CA HIS A 186 -4.11 -8.62 -2.87
C HIS A 186 -4.43 -7.17 -3.25
N HIS A 187 -3.57 -6.23 -2.84
CA HIS A 187 -3.75 -4.79 -3.05
C HIS A 187 -2.48 -4.15 -3.62
N ILE A 188 -2.62 -3.00 -4.31
CA ILE A 188 -1.51 -2.29 -4.95
C ILE A 188 -1.44 -0.87 -4.41
N HIS A 189 -0.28 -0.47 -3.92
CA HIS A 189 0.09 0.93 -3.75
C HIS A 189 0.86 1.38 -4.99
N ALA A 190 0.27 2.28 -5.76
CA ALA A 190 0.75 2.69 -7.08
C ALA A 190 1.69 3.90 -6.99
N ARG A 191 2.68 3.83 -6.10
CA ARG A 191 3.80 4.77 -6.06
C ARG A 191 4.88 4.33 -7.04
N VAL A 192 5.54 5.29 -7.69
CA VAL A 192 6.65 5.02 -8.62
C VAL A 192 7.96 5.38 -7.94
N GLY A 193 8.78 4.36 -7.66
CA GLY A 193 10.16 4.51 -7.20
C GLY A 193 11.17 4.45 -8.35
N TYR A 194 12.44 4.63 -8.01
CA TYR A 194 13.58 4.55 -8.91
C TYR A 194 14.84 4.14 -8.12
N ASP A 195 15.94 3.91 -8.84
CA ASP A 195 17.21 3.45 -8.24
C ASP A 195 17.75 4.36 -7.13
N GLN A 196 17.43 5.66 -7.12
CA GLN A 196 17.89 6.60 -6.09
C GLN A 196 16.82 7.02 -5.08
N GLY A 197 15.58 6.53 -5.18
CA GLY A 197 14.51 6.96 -4.28
C GLY A 197 13.21 6.18 -4.39
N PRO A 198 12.41 6.08 -3.31
CA PRO A 198 11.13 5.38 -3.32
C PRO A 198 10.00 6.14 -4.03
N GLN A 199 10.25 7.38 -4.45
CA GLN A 199 9.24 8.22 -5.05
C GLN A 199 9.91 9.17 -6.02
N VAL A 200 9.54 9.09 -7.29
CA VAL A 200 9.95 10.08 -8.29
C VAL A 200 9.31 11.44 -7.96
N PRO A 201 9.98 12.57 -8.22
CA PRO A 201 9.42 13.91 -8.03
C PRO A 201 8.04 14.11 -8.66
N HIS A 202 7.85 13.60 -9.89
CA HIS A 202 6.56 13.57 -10.56
C HIS A 202 6.54 12.41 -11.58
N PRO A 203 5.55 11.50 -11.52
CA PRO A 203 5.51 10.32 -12.39
C PRO A 203 5.20 10.61 -13.87
N ALA A 204 4.79 11.84 -14.22
CA ALA A 204 4.53 12.28 -15.58
C ALA A 204 5.77 12.88 -16.26
N ALA A 205 6.84 13.14 -15.50
CA ALA A 205 8.03 13.77 -16.07
C ALA A 205 8.76 12.78 -17.00
N PRO A 206 9.14 13.17 -18.23
CA PRO A 206 9.71 12.25 -19.22
C PRO A 206 10.96 11.50 -18.74
N GLU A 207 11.79 12.12 -17.90
CA GLU A 207 12.98 11.51 -17.31
C GLU A 207 12.67 10.31 -16.39
N TYR A 208 11.43 10.20 -15.88
CA TYR A 208 10.97 9.08 -15.07
C TYR A 208 10.08 8.08 -15.83
N ALA A 209 9.84 8.28 -17.13
CA ALA A 209 8.97 7.43 -17.93
C ALA A 209 9.37 5.95 -17.87
N ARG A 210 10.67 5.65 -17.94
CA ARG A 210 11.18 4.27 -17.85
C ARG A 210 10.80 3.58 -16.54
N TRP A 211 10.73 4.33 -15.44
CA TRP A 211 10.43 3.81 -14.12
C TRP A 211 8.93 3.57 -13.94
N LEU A 212 8.10 4.50 -14.42
CA LEU A 212 6.65 4.29 -14.49
C LEU A 212 6.33 3.04 -15.32
N GLU A 213 6.92 2.91 -16.51
CA GLU A 213 6.70 1.74 -17.38
C GLU A 213 7.12 0.42 -16.71
N ALA A 214 8.23 0.41 -15.96
CA ALA A 214 8.67 -0.77 -15.22
C ALA A 214 7.67 -1.15 -14.12
N HIS A 215 7.15 -0.19 -13.35
CA HIS A 215 6.10 -0.45 -12.35
C HIS A 215 4.81 -0.97 -13.01
N GLN A 216 4.42 -0.36 -14.13
CA GLN A 216 3.25 -0.78 -14.91
C GLN A 216 3.34 -2.23 -15.38
N ARG A 217 4.51 -2.70 -15.84
CA ARG A 217 4.71 -4.13 -16.18
C ARG A 217 4.50 -5.06 -14.97
N LEU A 218 4.95 -4.66 -13.79
CA LEU A 218 4.75 -5.44 -12.56
C LEU A 218 3.27 -5.44 -12.14
N TRP A 219 2.58 -4.30 -12.24
CA TRP A 219 1.15 -4.22 -11.94
C TRP A 219 0.30 -5.02 -12.92
N GLN A 220 0.65 -5.06 -14.21
CA GLN A 220 0.01 -5.97 -15.18
C GLN A 220 0.15 -7.44 -14.78
N SER A 221 1.31 -7.83 -14.28
CA SER A 221 1.56 -9.21 -13.80
C SER A 221 0.69 -9.53 -12.59
N ILE A 222 0.51 -8.57 -11.67
CA ILE A 222 -0.44 -8.69 -10.55
C ILE A 222 -1.88 -8.83 -11.05
N TRP A 223 -2.32 -7.97 -11.98
CA TRP A 223 -3.68 -8.04 -12.53
C TRP A 223 -3.94 -9.36 -13.25
N GLN A 224 -2.96 -9.87 -13.99
CA GLN A 224 -3.03 -11.17 -14.65
C GLN A 224 -3.17 -12.30 -13.62
N SER A 225 -2.35 -12.28 -12.58
CA SER A 225 -2.43 -13.22 -11.45
C SER A 225 -3.81 -13.17 -10.77
N GLN A 226 -4.27 -11.99 -10.39
CA GLN A 226 -5.57 -11.80 -9.73
C GLN A 226 -6.72 -12.29 -10.63
N ARG A 227 -6.70 -11.96 -11.92
CA ARG A 227 -7.66 -12.47 -12.90
C ARG A 227 -7.66 -14.00 -12.95
N SER A 228 -6.48 -14.63 -12.99
CA SER A 228 -6.36 -16.11 -12.99
C SER A 228 -6.85 -16.75 -11.69
N ARG A 229 -6.73 -16.04 -10.55
CA ARG A 229 -7.23 -16.45 -9.24
C ARG A 229 -8.70 -16.11 -9.01
N GLY A 230 -9.40 -15.60 -10.04
CA GLY A 230 -10.85 -15.34 -9.99
C GLY A 230 -11.25 -14.03 -9.32
N TYR A 231 -10.34 -13.07 -9.16
CA TYR A 231 -10.70 -11.75 -8.63
C TYR A 231 -11.65 -11.05 -9.59
N ALA A 232 -12.84 -10.71 -9.09
CA ALA A 232 -13.79 -9.88 -9.83
C ALA A 232 -13.33 -8.41 -9.89
N THR A 233 -12.57 -7.98 -8.88
CA THR A 233 -12.06 -6.61 -8.70
C THR A 233 -10.62 -6.64 -8.20
N THR A 234 -9.77 -5.78 -8.75
CA THR A 234 -8.48 -5.39 -8.17
C THR A 234 -8.60 -4.01 -7.52
N THR A 235 -7.85 -3.76 -6.46
CA THR A 235 -7.80 -2.47 -5.77
C THR A 235 -6.42 -1.82 -5.97
N LEU A 236 -6.40 -0.50 -6.08
CA LEU A 236 -5.19 0.29 -6.27
C LEU A 236 -5.29 1.64 -5.55
N THR A 237 -4.24 2.04 -4.87
CA THR A 237 -4.16 3.35 -4.20
C THR A 237 -2.94 4.10 -4.73
N PRO A 238 -3.12 5.22 -5.47
CA PRO A 238 -2.02 6.11 -5.74
C PRO A 238 -1.59 6.71 -4.41
N GLU A 239 -0.34 6.44 -4.05
CA GLU A 239 0.12 6.69 -2.68
C GLU A 239 1.42 7.50 -2.67
N PHE A 240 1.49 8.53 -3.50
CA PHE A 240 2.55 9.53 -3.37
C PHE A 240 2.33 10.31 -2.08
N GLY A 241 3.38 10.49 -1.28
CA GLY A 241 3.28 11.06 0.06
C GLY A 241 4.28 12.16 0.39
N PRO A 242 4.10 12.82 1.56
CA PRO A 242 4.97 13.88 2.09
C PRO A 242 6.22 13.28 2.80
N ASP A 243 6.75 13.93 3.84
CA ASP A 243 7.80 13.42 4.74
C ASP A 243 9.11 13.02 4.04
N GLY A 244 9.51 13.80 3.03
CA GLY A 244 10.73 13.57 2.25
C GLY A 244 10.57 12.62 1.07
N TYR A 245 9.37 12.08 0.84
CA TYR A 245 9.03 11.40 -0.41
C TYR A 245 8.70 12.40 -1.53
N LEU A 246 7.82 13.36 -1.25
CA LEU A 246 7.59 14.49 -2.15
C LEU A 246 8.82 15.39 -2.08
N HIS A 247 9.51 15.51 -3.21
CA HIS A 247 10.71 16.31 -3.31
C HIS A 247 10.38 17.78 -3.01
N GLU A 248 11.29 18.43 -2.30
CA GLU A 248 11.18 19.84 -1.93
C GLU A 248 12.37 20.61 -2.51
N HIS A 249 12.15 21.87 -2.85
CA HIS A 249 13.24 22.77 -3.22
C HIS A 249 14.22 22.95 -2.04
N PRO A 250 15.55 22.88 -2.28
CA PRO A 250 16.54 23.12 -1.24
C PRO A 250 16.33 24.48 -0.58
N TYR A 251 16.56 24.54 0.73
CA TYR A 251 16.45 25.74 1.57
C TYR A 251 15.03 26.28 1.80
N THR A 252 14.13 26.24 0.82
CA THR A 252 12.74 26.73 0.98
C THR A 252 11.80 25.67 1.51
N ARG A 253 12.10 24.39 1.26
CA ARG A 253 11.23 23.25 1.59
C ARG A 253 9.86 23.30 0.89
N GLU A 254 9.77 24.09 -0.18
CA GLU A 254 8.55 24.14 -1.00
C GLU A 254 8.44 22.86 -1.82
N PRO A 255 7.30 22.15 -1.78
CA PRO A 255 7.08 20.97 -2.62
C PRO A 255 7.23 21.29 -4.10
N VAL A 256 7.90 20.42 -4.86
CA VAL A 256 8.10 20.63 -6.30
C VAL A 256 6.83 20.39 -7.13
N ALA A 257 5.76 19.88 -6.51
CA ALA A 257 4.48 19.59 -7.14
C ALA A 257 3.36 19.49 -6.08
N ASP A 258 2.10 19.62 -6.52
CA ASP A 258 0.94 19.38 -5.65
C ASP A 258 0.71 17.87 -5.46
N LEU A 259 0.66 17.44 -4.20
CA LEU A 259 0.56 16.02 -3.84
C LEU A 259 -0.76 15.38 -4.28
N TRP A 260 -1.87 16.11 -4.18
CA TRP A 260 -3.16 15.57 -4.60
C TRP A 260 -3.25 15.50 -6.12
N GLU A 261 -2.73 16.49 -6.84
CA GLU A 261 -2.68 16.46 -8.29
C GLU A 261 -1.86 15.28 -8.81
N ILE A 262 -0.71 14.97 -8.19
CA ILE A 262 0.08 13.78 -8.52
C ILE A 262 -0.75 12.50 -8.32
N ASN A 263 -1.37 12.33 -7.16
CA ASN A 263 -2.14 11.12 -6.85
C ASN A 263 -3.37 10.97 -7.77
N ARG A 264 -4.06 12.06 -8.07
CA ARG A 264 -5.18 12.08 -9.03
C ARG A 264 -4.70 11.73 -10.44
N TRP A 265 -3.59 12.33 -10.89
CA TRP A 265 -2.99 12.02 -12.19
C TRP A 265 -2.60 10.55 -12.29
N MET A 266 -1.97 10.00 -11.26
CA MET A 266 -1.54 8.61 -11.21
C MET A 266 -2.75 7.66 -11.24
N GLY A 267 -3.80 7.94 -10.46
CA GLY A 267 -5.05 7.15 -10.49
C GLY A 267 -5.71 7.15 -11.87
N ASN A 268 -5.77 8.30 -12.55
CA ASN A 268 -6.32 8.39 -13.91
C ASN A 268 -5.45 7.63 -14.93
N THR A 269 -4.12 7.80 -14.84
CA THR A 269 -3.16 7.12 -15.69
C THR A 269 -3.28 5.60 -15.57
N GLU A 270 -3.40 5.08 -14.35
CA GLU A 270 -3.55 3.63 -14.12
C GLU A 270 -4.94 3.12 -14.51
N ARG A 271 -5.99 3.94 -14.42
CA ARG A 271 -7.31 3.60 -14.96
C ARG A 271 -7.27 3.37 -16.46
N GLU A 272 -6.63 4.26 -17.21
CA GLU A 272 -6.46 4.12 -18.65
C GLU A 272 -5.55 2.94 -19.01
N HIS A 273 -4.45 2.78 -18.28
CA HIS A 273 -3.53 1.68 -18.45
C HIS A 273 -4.22 0.32 -18.23
N PHE A 274 -5.00 0.18 -17.15
CA PHE A 274 -5.80 -1.01 -16.88
C PHE A 274 -6.81 -1.29 -18.00
N ALA A 275 -7.50 -0.26 -18.50
CA ALA A 275 -8.44 -0.42 -19.61
C ALA A 275 -7.75 -0.93 -20.89
N ARG A 276 -6.56 -0.41 -21.21
CA ARG A 276 -5.74 -0.90 -22.34
C ARG A 276 -5.31 -2.35 -22.13
N TRP A 277 -4.83 -2.70 -20.93
CA TRP A 277 -4.44 -4.07 -20.58
C TRP A 277 -5.61 -5.06 -20.69
N GLN A 278 -6.83 -4.65 -20.31
CA GLN A 278 -8.01 -5.50 -20.43
C GLN A 278 -8.50 -5.70 -21.86
N GLY A 279 -8.29 -4.71 -22.73
CA GLY A 279 -8.69 -4.75 -24.13
C GLY A 279 -7.69 -5.48 -25.04
N ALA A 280 -6.47 -5.72 -24.56
CA ALA A 280 -5.43 -6.50 -25.24
C ALA A 280 -5.61 -8.01 -24.99
#